data_AF-A0A4S0IUJ2-F1
#
_entry.id   AF-A0A4S0IUJ2-F1
#
_cell.length_a   1.000
_cell.length_b   1.000
_cell.length_c   1.000
_cell.angle_alpha   90.00
_cell.angle_beta   90.00
_cell.angle_gamma   90.00
#
_symmetry.space_group_name_H-M   'P 1'
#
loop_
_entity.id
_entity.type
_entity.pdbx_description
1 polymer ?
#
loop_
_entity_poly.entity_id
_entity_poly.type
_entity_poly.pdbx_seq_one_letter_code
_entity_poly.pdbx_strand_id
1 'polypeptide(L)' 'MLVMIAENDGLHRTFARRTVEQLWPGDVEVIEAGDGEDAIILAAERQPPHVVLDLQLP' A
#
# COMPACT_ATOMS: atom_id res chain seq x y z
N MET A 1 6.17 -0.25 -11.75
CA MET A 1 6.24 0.70 -10.61
C MET A 1 5.85 0.01 -9.30
N LEU A 2 6.48 0.30 -8.16
CA LEU A 2 6.08 -0.27 -6.86
C LEU A 2 5.29 0.75 -6.02
N VAL A 3 4.14 0.34 -5.49
CA VAL A 3 3.30 1.13 -4.58
C VAL A 3 3.02 0.31 -3.32
N MET A 4 3.22 0.90 -2.16
CA MET A 4 2.81 0.30 -0.88
C MET A 4 1.50 0.91 -0.41
N ILE A 5 0.60 0.08 0.12
CA ILE A 5 -0.65 0.51 0.76
C ILE A 5 -0.62 0.05 2.22
N ALA A 6 -0.64 0.99 3.16
CA ALA A 6 -0.73 0.73 4.59
C ALA A 6 -2.14 1.12 5.06
N GLU A 7 -2.99 0.13 5.32
CA GLU A 7 -4.42 0.30 5.60
C GLU A 7 -4.95 -0.94 6.34
N ASN A 8 -5.52 -0.76 7.53
CA ASN A 8 -5.98 -1.86 8.38
C ASN A 8 -7.38 -2.36 7.97
N ASP A 9 -8.24 -1.51 7.41
CA ASP A 9 -9.57 -1.88 6.95
C ASP A 9 -9.51 -2.57 5.57
N GLY A 10 -10.08 -3.78 5.50
CA GLY A 10 -10.04 -4.59 4.29
C GLY A 10 -10.79 -3.97 3.09
N LEU A 11 -11.85 -3.20 3.33
CA LEU A 11 -12.61 -2.54 2.26
C LEU A 11 -11.84 -1.35 1.71
N HIS A 12 -11.29 -0.51 2.57
CA HIS A 12 -10.47 0.63 2.16
C HIS A 12 -9.22 0.16 1.41
N ARG A 13 -8.55 -0.88 1.91
CA ARG A 13 -7.35 -1.43 1.26
C ARG A 13 -7.66 -1.97 -0.14
N THR A 14 -8.77 -2.69 -0.27
CA THR A 14 -9.24 -3.19 -1.58
C THR A 14 -9.57 -2.05 -2.55
N PHE A 15 -10.21 -0.99 -2.05
CA PHE A 15 -10.52 0.20 -2.84
C PHE A 15 -9.25 0.91 -3.33
N ALA A 16 -8.28 1.11 -2.44
CA ALA A 16 -7.00 1.72 -2.77
C ALA A 16 -6.21 0.88 -3.79
N ARG A 17 -6.11 -0.44 -3.60
CA ARG A 17 -5.47 -1.36 -4.57
C ARG A 17 -6.08 -1.21 -5.95
N ARG A 18 -7.41 -1.32 -6.06
CA ARG A 18 -8.09 -1.24 -7.36
C ARG A 18 -7.87 0.11 -8.04
N THR A 19 -7.87 1.19 -7.26
CA THR A 19 -7.60 2.53 -7.78
C THR A 19 -6.19 2.63 -8.34
N VAL A 20 -5.18 2.14 -7.61
CA VAL A 20 -3.78 2.10 -8.07
C VAL A 20 -3.63 1.27 -9.34
N GLU A 21 -4.19 0.06 -9.37
CA GLU A 21 -4.14 -0.84 -10.53
C GLU A 21 -4.83 -0.25 -11.78
N GLN A 22 -5.91 0.53 -11.59
CA GLN A 22 -6.59 1.23 -12.69
C GLN A 22 -5.81 2.45 -13.21
N LEU A 23 -5.11 3.17 -12.33
CA LEU A 23 -4.29 4.33 -12.72
C LEU A 23 -3.01 3.92 -13.47
N TRP A 24 -2.46 2.74 -13.17
CA TRP A 24 -1.26 2.20 -13.82
C TRP A 24 -1.46 0.76 -14.34
N PRO A 25 -2.25 0.56 -15.40
CA PRO A 25 -2.57 -0.77 -15.90
C PRO A 25 -1.31 -1.51 -16.38
N GLY A 26 -1.02 -2.67 -15.79
CA GLY A 26 0.03 -3.58 -16.23
C GLY A 26 1.47 -3.16 -15.90
N ASP A 27 1.67 -2.02 -15.22
CA ASP A 27 3.00 -1.52 -14.82
C ASP A 27 3.03 -1.15 -13.33
N VAL A 28 2.24 -1.84 -12.50
CA VAL A 28 2.24 -1.64 -11.05
C VAL A 28 2.28 -2.93 -10.27
N GLU A 29 3.21 -2.99 -9.32
CA GLU A 29 3.23 -3.97 -8.23
C GLU A 29 2.69 -3.25 -6.99
N VAL A 30 1.71 -3.87 -6.33
CA VAL A 30 1.11 -3.35 -5.10
C VAL A 30 1.41 -4.29 -3.95
N ILE A 31 2.10 -3.77 -2.93
CA ILE A 31 2.36 -4.44 -1.65
C ILE A 31 1.52 -3.81 -0.54
N GLU A 32 1.13 -4.60 0.46
CA GLU A 32 0.16 -4.20 1.47
C GLU A 32 0.69 -4.44 2.89
N ALA A 33 0.33 -3.56 3.81
CA ALA A 33 0.54 -3.69 5.24
C ALA A 33 -0.75 -3.37 6.00
N GLY A 34 -1.03 -4.10 7.08
CA GLY A 34 -2.25 -3.96 7.88
C GLY A 34 -2.09 -3.12 9.15
N ASP A 35 -0.86 -2.78 9.52
CA ASP A 35 -0.54 -1.96 10.69
C ASP A 35 0.73 -1.14 10.45
N GLY A 36 1.03 -0.23 11.39
CA GLY A 36 2.15 0.70 11.26
C GLY A 36 3.53 0.05 11.36
N GLU A 37 3.68 -1.01 12.17
CA GLU A 37 4.97 -1.68 12.37
C GLU A 37 5.36 -2.46 11.11
N ASP A 38 4.44 -3.27 10.59
CA ASP A 38 4.61 -3.99 9.33
C ASP A 38 4.84 -3.02 8.16
N ALA A 39 4.16 -1.88 8.13
CA ALA A 39 4.35 -0.87 7.09
C ALA A 39 5.77 -0.26 7.11
N ILE A 40 6.33 0.00 8.29
CA ILE A 40 7.69 0.53 8.44
C ILE A 40 8.73 -0.51 8.01
N ILE A 41 8.59 -1.76 8.46
CA ILE A 41 9.49 -2.86 8.10
C ILE A 41 9.46 -3.05 6.57
N LEU A 42 8.27 -3.16 6.00
CA LEU A 42 8.08 -3.38 4.57
C LEU A 42 8.62 -2.21 3.73
N ALA A 43 8.44 -0.97 4.19
CA ALA A 43 9.00 0.20 3.52
C ALA A 43 10.54 0.21 3.55
N ALA A 44 11.15 -0.19 4.67
CA ALA A 44 12.60 -0.26 4.79
C ALA A 44 13.20 -1.35 3.88
N GLU A 45 12.53 -2.51 3.80
CA GLU A 45 13.00 -3.66 3.00
C GLU A 45 12.78 -3.47 1.50
N ARG A 46 11.61 -2.97 1.11
CA ARG A 46 11.20 -2.90 -0.30
C ARG A 46 11.45 -1.54 -0.94
N GLN A 47 11.71 -0.52 -0.13
CA GLN A 47 11.94 0.87 -0.55
C GLN A 47 10.94 1.34 -1.62
N PRO A 48 9.62 1.25 -1.36
CA PRO A 48 8.61 1.62 -2.34
C PRO A 48 8.71 3.13 -2.65
N PRO A 49 8.74 3.54 -3.93
CA PRO A 49 8.82 4.95 -4.31
C PRO A 49 7.52 5.73 -4.05
N HIS A 50 6.40 5.03 -3.83
CA HIS A 50 5.09 5.61 -3.55
C HIS A 50 4.38 4.85 -2.44
N VAL A 51 3.70 5.58 -1.56
CA VAL A 51 2.97 5.01 -0.42
C VAL A 51 1.58 5.65 -0.33
N VAL A 52 0.56 4.82 -0.21
CA VAL A 52 -0.77 5.20 0.27
C VAL A 52 -0.81 4.84 1.75
N LEU A 53 -0.96 5.85 2.61
CA LEU A 53 -0.87 5.70 4.05
C LEU A 53 -2.20 6.10 4.70
N ASP A 54 -2.85 5.18 5.38
CA ASP A 54 -3.87 5.53 6.35
C ASP A 54 -3.21 6.25 7.55
N LEU A 55 -3.80 7.38 7.94
CA LEU A 55 -3.34 8.17 9.09
C LEU A 55 -3.75 7.55 10.42
N GLN A 56 -4.70 6.60 10.42
CA GLN A 56 -5.20 5.94 11.62
C GLN A 56 -4.94 4.43 11.60
N LEU A 57 -3.66 4.07 11.57
CA LEU A 57 -3.24 2.69 11.77
C LEU A 57 -3.16 2.33 13.26
N PRO A 58 -3.45 1.06 13.63
CA PRO A 58 -3.23 0.55 14.98
C PRO A 58 -1.75 0.51 15.36
#